data_AF-A0A6J5WDY1-F1
#
_entry.id   AF-A0A6J5WDY1-F1
#
_cell.length_a   1.000
_cell.length_b   1.000
_cell.length_c   1.000
_cell.angle_alpha   90.00
_cell.angle_beta   90.00
_cell.angle_gamma   90.00
#
_symmetry.space_group_name_H-M   'P 1'
#
loop_
_entity.id
_entity.type
_entity.pdbx_description
1 polymer ?
#
loop_
_entity_poly.entity_id
_entity_poly.type
_entity_poly.pdbx_seq_one_letter_code
_entity_poly.pdbx_strand_id
1 'polypeptide(L)'
;MAGTTLVVYQAAVPEQLVEIVDPVLVQEMVQVEMSTSNHRNENNARLRMQTEECLISILEIGLTCSAELPGERLDISDVVAQMSQIRKKHTVQH
;
A
#
# COMPACT_ATOMS: atom_id res chain seq x y z
N MET A 1 13.24 -18.33 13.85
CA MET A 1 12.32 -17.42 14.58
C MET A 1 11.93 -16.20 13.75
N ALA A 2 12.69 -15.78 12.73
CA ALA A 2 12.32 -14.66 11.85
C ALA A 2 11.26 -15.04 10.79
N GLY A 3 11.36 -16.21 10.16
CA GLY A 3 10.35 -16.69 9.19
C GLY A 3 8.93 -16.84 9.73
N THR A 4 8.78 -17.13 11.03
CA THR A 4 7.46 -17.19 11.69
C THR A 4 6.78 -15.82 11.78
N THR A 5 7.53 -14.71 11.90
CA THR A 5 6.94 -13.37 12.02
C THR A 5 6.31 -12.91 10.70
N LEU A 6 6.93 -13.23 9.57
CA LEU A 6 6.43 -12.86 8.23
C LEU A 6 5.17 -13.68 7.85
N VAL A 7 5.14 -14.96 8.23
CA VAL A 7 3.97 -15.84 8.03
C VAL A 7 2.80 -15.42 8.92
N VAL A 8 3.05 -15.03 10.17
CA VAL A 8 2.01 -14.50 11.07
C VAL A 8 1.46 -13.16 10.55
N TYR A 9 2.33 -12.31 9.99
CA TYR A 9 1.89 -11.08 9.33
C TYR A 9 0.99 -11.41 8.13
N GLN A 10 1.43 -12.28 7.20
CA GLN A 10 0.67 -12.75 6.02
C GLN A 10 -0.70 -13.37 6.35
N ALA A 11 -0.85 -14.01 7.51
CA ALA A 11 -2.11 -14.60 7.94
C ALA A 11 -3.13 -13.58 8.52
N ALA A 12 -2.72 -12.33 8.77
CA ALA A 12 -3.53 -11.29 9.41
C ALA A 12 -3.87 -10.08 8.49
N VAL A 13 -3.47 -10.13 7.21
CA VAL A 13 -3.13 -8.94 6.40
C VAL A 13 -4.27 -8.03 5.94
N PRO A 14 -5.50 -8.43 5.60
CA PRO A 14 -6.37 -7.44 4.96
C PRO A 14 -6.87 -6.35 5.92
N GLU A 15 -7.30 -6.71 7.12
CA GLU A 15 -7.98 -5.77 8.04
C GLU A 15 -7.04 -5.08 9.03
N GLN A 16 -5.93 -5.72 9.42
CA GLN A 16 -4.99 -5.18 10.43
C GLN A 16 -3.87 -4.33 9.83
N LEU A 17 -3.68 -4.35 8.51
CA LEU A 17 -2.65 -3.53 7.85
C LEU A 17 -2.87 -2.02 8.08
N VAL A 18 -4.13 -1.57 8.12
CA VAL A 18 -4.46 -0.16 8.40
C VAL A 18 -4.10 0.21 9.84
N GLU A 19 -4.11 -0.75 10.78
CA GLU A 19 -3.80 -0.50 12.19
C GLU A 19 -2.30 -0.34 12.46
N ILE A 20 -1.44 -0.91 11.61
CA ILE A 20 0.02 -0.83 11.76
C ILE A 20 0.64 0.31 10.95
N VAL A 21 -0.06 0.81 9.94
CA VAL A 21 0.39 1.94 9.14
C VAL A 21 0.37 3.18 10.04
N ASP A 22 1.48 3.91 10.06
CA ASP A 22 1.55 5.16 10.83
C ASP A 22 0.45 6.12 10.35
N PRO A 23 -0.50 6.52 11.23
CA PRO A 23 -1.58 7.42 10.87
C PRO A 23 -1.10 8.75 10.27
N VAL A 24 0.11 9.20 10.61
CA VAL A 24 0.72 10.41 10.06
C VAL A 24 0.99 10.25 8.57
N LEU A 25 1.48 9.09 8.13
CA LEU A 25 1.74 8.82 6.71
C LEU A 25 0.46 8.88 5.88
N VAL A 26 -0.64 8.29 6.38
CA VAL A 26 -1.95 8.35 5.71
C VAL A 26 -2.43 9.79 5.61
N GLN A 27 -2.28 10.57 6.69
CA GLN A 27 -2.68 11.97 6.71
C GLN A 27 -1.86 12.82 5.73
N GLU A 28 -0.54 12.64 5.67
CA GLU A 28 0.35 13.35 4.74
C GLU A 28 -0.02 13.06 3.28
N MET A 29 -0.25 11.80 2.93
CA MET A 29 -0.63 11.40 1.57
C MET A 29 -1.97 12.01 1.14
N VAL A 30 -2.99 11.98 2.03
CA VAL A 30 -4.29 12.62 1.79
C VAL A 30 -4.14 14.14 1.63
N GLN A 31 -3.26 14.76 2.41
CA GLN A 31 -3.00 16.21 2.34
C GLN A 31 -2.34 16.61 1.01
N VAL A 32 -1.38 15.81 0.54
CA VAL A 32 -0.71 16.01 -0.76
C VAL A 32 -1.71 15.90 -1.91
N GLU A 33 -2.52 14.85 -1.95
CA GLU A 33 -3.59 14.66 -2.94
C GLU A 33 -4.56 15.85 -2.96
N MET A 34 -4.99 16.30 -1.78
CA MET A 34 -5.90 17.44 -1.63
C MET A 34 -5.28 18.75 -2.13
N SER A 35 -3.97 18.94 -1.98
CA SER A 35 -3.28 20.14 -2.48
C SER A 35 -3.17 20.19 -4.02
N THR A 36 -3.25 19.02 -4.68
CA THR A 36 -3.17 18.90 -6.14
C THR A 36 -4.54 18.90 -6.83
N SER A 37 -5.62 18.67 -6.08
CA SER A 37 -6.99 18.63 -6.59
C SER A 37 -7.72 19.96 -6.35
N ASN A 38 -8.15 20.62 -7.43
CA ASN A 38 -9.03 21.80 -7.35
C ASN A 38 -10.44 21.48 -6.84
N HIS A 39 -10.76 20.21 -6.54
CA HIS A 39 -12.09 19.77 -6.13
C HIS A 39 -12.25 19.90 -4.61
N ARG A 40 -12.69 21.08 -4.18
CA ARG A 40 -13.03 21.34 -2.78
C ARG A 40 -14.18 20.42 -2.34
N ASN A 41 -13.90 19.65 -1.30
CA ASN A 41 -14.81 19.18 -0.24
C ASN A 41 -15.56 17.85 -0.43
N GLU A 42 -15.63 17.27 -1.62
CA GLU A 42 -16.27 15.95 -1.76
C GLU A 42 -15.23 14.82 -1.60
N ASN A 43 -15.12 14.37 -0.34
CA ASN A 43 -14.77 13.02 0.09
C ASN A 43 -13.34 12.80 0.65
N ASN A 44 -12.97 13.51 1.72
CA ASN A 44 -11.80 13.16 2.56
C ASN A 44 -11.79 11.65 2.91
N ALA A 45 -12.93 11.10 3.30
CA ALA A 45 -13.06 9.68 3.63
C ALA A 45 -12.73 8.78 2.43
N ARG A 46 -13.11 9.17 1.21
CA ARG A 46 -12.79 8.41 -0.01
C ARG A 46 -11.31 8.49 -0.35
N LEU A 47 -10.70 9.68 -0.26
CA LEU A 47 -9.26 9.84 -0.47
C LEU A 47 -8.46 9.03 0.55
N ARG A 48 -8.92 9.02 1.80
CA ARG A 48 -8.34 8.21 2.87
C ARG A 48 -8.47 6.71 2.57
N MET A 49 -9.66 6.23 2.21
CA MET A 49 -9.85 4.83 1.80
C MET A 49 -8.97 4.45 0.61
N GLN A 50 -8.88 5.31 -0.41
CA GLN A 50 -8.02 5.09 -1.58
C GLN A 50 -6.53 5.06 -1.22
N THR A 51 -6.11 5.88 -0.25
CA THR A 51 -4.76 5.90 0.29
C THR A 51 -4.47 4.61 1.06
N GLU A 52 -5.38 4.19 1.94
CA GLU A 52 -5.29 2.95 2.72
C GLU A 52 -5.22 1.72 1.80
N GLU A 53 -6.08 1.64 0.77
CA GLU A 53 -6.04 0.58 -0.24
C GLU A 53 -4.70 0.54 -1.00
N CYS A 54 -4.17 1.71 -1.38
CA CYS A 54 -2.89 1.82 -2.06
C CYS A 54 -1.75 1.28 -1.17
N LEU A 55 -1.75 1.67 0.10
CA LEU A 55 -0.76 1.23 1.08
C LEU A 55 -0.85 -0.27 1.33
N ILE A 56 -2.05 -0.83 1.43
CA ILE A 56 -2.25 -2.28 1.56
C ILE A 56 -1.59 -3.02 0.39
N SER A 57 -1.90 -2.63 -0.85
CA SER A 57 -1.30 -3.28 -2.03
C SER A 57 0.23 -3.15 -2.08
N ILE A 58 0.78 -2.02 -1.64
CA ILE A 58 2.23 -1.82 -1.56
C ILE A 58 2.85 -2.73 -0.50
N LEU A 59 2.23 -2.84 0.67
CA LEU A 59 2.72 -3.66 1.78
C LEU A 59 2.67 -5.16 1.45
N GLU A 60 1.63 -5.62 0.75
CA GLU A 60 1.56 -7.00 0.24
C GLU A 60 2.75 -7.34 -0.67
N ILE A 61 3.13 -6.42 -1.56
CA ILE A 61 4.33 -6.58 -2.40
C ILE A 61 5.60 -6.49 -1.55
N GLY A 62 5.66 -5.56 -0.59
CA GLY A 62 6.78 -5.44 0.35
C GLY A 62 7.03 -6.73 1.14
N LEU A 63 5.97 -7.42 1.57
CA LEU A 63 6.06 -8.71 2.25
C LEU A 63 6.65 -9.79 1.36
N THR A 64 6.13 -9.93 0.14
CA THR A 64 6.65 -10.94 -0.80
C THR A 64 8.12 -10.66 -1.15
N CYS A 65 8.51 -9.40 -1.29
CA CYS A 65 9.92 -9.01 -1.48
C CYS A 65 10.80 -9.32 -0.25
N SER A 66 10.21 -9.29 0.95
CA SER A 66 10.91 -9.51 2.22
C SER A 66 10.93 -10.98 2.66
N ALA A 67 10.49 -11.91 1.81
CA ALA A 67 10.54 -13.33 2.11
C ALA A 67 11.98 -13.77 2.49
N GLU A 68 12.10 -14.61 3.52
CA GLU A 68 13.39 -15.00 4.09
C GLU A 68 14.23 -15.74 3.05
N LEU A 69 13.59 -16.67 2.33
CA LEU A 69 14.22 -17.47 1.29
C LEU A 69 14.27 -16.71 -0.04
N PRO A 70 15.45 -16.65 -0.72
CA PRO A 70 15.57 -15.97 -2.01
C PRO A 70 14.59 -16.47 -3.08
N GLY A 71 14.28 -17.78 -3.08
CA GLY A 71 13.38 -18.39 -4.06
C GLY A 71 11.88 -18.14 -3.82
N GLU A 72 11.52 -17.61 -2.66
CA GLU A 72 10.13 -17.23 -2.32
C GLU A 72 9.87 -15.75 -2.59
N ARG A 73 10.91 -14.97 -2.89
CA ARG A 73 10.79 -13.56 -3.23
C ARG A 73 10.23 -13.41 -4.63
N LEU A 74 9.31 -12.45 -4.78
CA LEU A 74 8.77 -12.08 -6.08
C LEU A 74 9.90 -11.58 -7.00
N ASP A 75 9.87 -11.98 -8.27
CA ASP A 75 10.84 -11.50 -9.25
C ASP A 75 10.72 -9.97 -9.40
N ILE A 76 11.87 -9.29 -9.56
CA ILE A 76 11.89 -7.84 -9.62
C ILE A 76 11.09 -7.28 -10.80
N SER A 77 11.01 -8.01 -11.92
CA SER A 77 10.20 -7.61 -13.06
C SER A 77 8.70 -7.68 -12.75
N ASP A 78 8.27 -8.69 -11.99
CA ASP A 78 6.89 -8.81 -11.50
C ASP A 78 6.57 -7.71 -10.49
N VAL A 79 7.49 -7.41 -9.56
CA VAL A 79 7.36 -6.28 -8.62
C VAL A 79 7.14 -4.98 -9.37
N VAL A 80 7.95 -4.69 -10.40
CA VAL A 80 7.84 -3.47 -11.22
C VAL A 80 6.51 -3.43 -11.97
N ALA A 81 6.05 -4.57 -12.49
CA ALA A 81 4.77 -4.67 -13.18
C ALA A 81 3.60 -4.36 -12.23
N GLN A 82 3.57 -4.98 -11.05
CA GLN A 82 2.51 -4.76 -10.05
C GLN A 82 2.54 -3.33 -9.49
N MET A 83 3.72 -2.79 -9.15
CA MET A 83 3.89 -1.40 -8.74
C MET A 83 3.39 -0.42 -9.80
N SER A 84 3.60 -0.73 -11.08
CA SER A 84 3.10 0.09 -12.19
C SER A 84 1.58 0.01 -12.34
N GLN A 85 0.96 -1.12 -12.02
CA GLN A 85 -0.49 -1.27 -11.97
C GLN A 85 -1.10 -0.47 -10.81
N ILE A 86 -0.51 -0.56 -9.61
CA ILE A 86 -0.92 0.22 -8.43
C ILE A 86 -0.87 1.72 -8.75
N ARG A 87 0.25 2.19 -9.30
CA ARG A 87 0.39 3.60 -9.70
C ARG A 87 -0.70 4.02 -10.69
N LYS A 88 -1.01 3.21 -11.71
CA LYS A 88 -2.09 3.51 -12.67
C LYS A 88 -3.48 3.52 -12.02
N LYS A 89 -3.73 2.63 -11.06
CA LYS A 89 -5.02 2.53 -10.35
C LYS A 89 -5.26 3.74 -9.44
N HIS A 90 -4.20 4.26 -8.81
CA HIS A 90 -4.31 5.29 -7.77
C HIS A 90 -3.86 6.69 -8.22
N THR A 91 -3.23 6.84 -9.39
CA THR A 91 -3.00 8.17 -10.00
C THR A 91 -4.23 8.56 -10.82
N VAL A 92 -4.82 9.73 -10.54
CA VAL A 92 -5.90 10.30 -11.34
C VAL A 92 -5.39 10.51 -12.78
N GLN A 93 -5.96 9.80 -13.75
CA GLN A 93 -5.75 10.09 -15.17
C GLN A 93 -6.42 11.43 -15.50
N HIS A 94 -5.62 12.39 -15.94
CA HIS A 94 -6.08 13.49 -16.79
C HIS A 94 -6.54 12.97 -18.15
#